data_AF-A0A2E1U6K2-F1
#
_entry.id   AF-A0A2E1U6K2-F1
#
_cell.length_a   1.000
_cell.length_b   1.000
_cell.length_c   1.000
_cell.angle_alpha   90.00
_cell.angle_beta   90.00
_cell.angle_gamma   90.00
#
_symmetry.space_group_name_H-M   'P 1'
#
loop_
_entity.id
_entity.type
_entity.pdbx_description
1 polymer ?
#
loop_
_entity_poly.entity_id
_entity_poly.type
_entity_poly.pdbx_seq_one_letter_code
_entity_poly.pdbx_strand_id
1 'polypeptide(L)' 'MKGFDVIKGFAKELMEVLVLFVGLGVLAGVIFGADNISFFAGVTDNLIALLNQFGSNGLIGFIALLLVISVFKRGSAA' A
#
# COMPACT_ATOMS: atom_id res chain seq x y z
N MET A 1 -2.10 -22.02 22.61
CA MET A 1 -2.34 -20.81 21.78
C MET A 1 -1.07 -20.03 21.43
N LYS A 2 0.09 -20.26 22.06
CA LYS A 2 1.33 -19.50 21.81
C LYS A 2 1.90 -19.56 20.39
N GLY A 3 1.74 -20.67 19.66
CA GLY A 3 2.33 -20.84 18.33
C GLY A 3 1.72 -19.91 17.26
N PHE A 4 0.41 -19.66 17.34
CA PHE A 4 -0.28 -18.78 16.39
C PHE A 4 0.15 -17.32 16.58
N ASP A 5 0.34 -16.88 17.83
CA ASP A 5 0.80 -15.52 18.14
C ASP A 5 2.23 -15.27 17.63
N VAL A 6 3.12 -16.26 17.71
CA VAL A 6 4.48 -16.18 17.16
C VAL A 6 4.46 -16.05 15.64
N ILE A 7 3.66 -16.87 14.96
CA ILE A 7 3.53 -16.80 13.49
C ILE A 7 2.94 -15.46 13.07
N LYS A 8 1.94 -14.97 13.80
CA LYS A 8 1.32 -13.66 13.53
C LYS A 8 2.30 -12.51 13.76
N GLY A 9 3.13 -12.59 14.79
CA GLY A 9 4.20 -11.62 15.05
C GLY A 9 5.23 -11.60 13.91
N PHE A 10 5.74 -12.76 13.51
CA PHE A 10 6.68 -12.87 12.40
C PHE A 10 6.09 -12.34 11.09
N ALA A 11 4.85 -12.70 10.76
CA ALA A 11 4.18 -12.22 9.56
C ALA A 11 4.01 -10.69 9.58
N LYS A 12 3.74 -10.11 10.75
CA LYS A 12 3.63 -8.65 10.91
C LYS A 12 4.97 -7.96 10.66
N GLU A 13 6.05 -8.43 11.29
CA GLU A 13 7.40 -7.85 11.11
C GLU A 13 7.88 -7.98 9.66
N LEU A 14 7.64 -9.14 9.03
CA LEU A 14 7.94 -9.34 7.61
C LEU A 14 7.14 -8.38 6.72
N MET A 15 5.85 -8.20 7.00
CA MET A 15 5.01 -7.24 6.26
C MET A 15 5.51 -5.81 6.41
N GLU A 16 5.92 -5.39 7.60
CA GLU A 16 6.50 -4.06 7.83
C GLU A 16 7.71 -3.83 6.93
N VAL A 17 8.61 -4.81 6.84
CA VAL A 17 9.78 -4.75 5.95
C VAL A 17 9.37 -4.73 4.48
N LEU A 18 8.46 -5.61 4.04
CA LEU A 18 8.01 -5.67 2.64
C LEU A 18 7.32 -4.38 2.18
N VAL A 19 6.58 -3.71 3.07
CA VAL A 19 5.94 -2.42 2.76
C VAL A 19 6.98 -1.32 2.50
N LEU A 20 8.13 -1.33 3.18
CA LEU A 20 9.21 -0.39 2.87
C LEU A 20 9.72 -0.57 1.44
N PHE A 21 9.84 -1.82 0.97
CA PHE A 21 10.23 -2.13 -0.40
C PHE A 21 9.21 -1.64 -1.43
N VAL A 22 7.90 -1.66 -1.10
CA VAL A 22 6.87 -1.06 -1.95
C VAL A 22 7.11 0.45 -2.12
N GLY A 23 7.40 1.16 -1.03
CA GLY A 23 7.71 2.59 -1.07
C GLY A 23 8.96 2.91 -1.91
N LEU A 24 10.03 2.14 -1.73
CA LEU A 24 11.24 2.25 -2.55
C LEU A 24 10.97 1.97 -4.03
N GLY A 25 10.16 0.97 -4.35
CA GLY A 25 9.78 0.62 -5.71
C GLY A 25 9.02 1.74 -6.42
N VAL A 26 8.06 2.36 -5.73
CA VAL A 26 7.32 3.51 -6.27
C VAL A 26 8.25 4.69 -6.52
N LEU A 27 9.11 5.04 -5.57
CA LEU A 27 10.07 6.15 -5.75
C LEU A 27 11.03 5.88 -6.92
N ALA A 28 11.55 4.66 -7.02
CA ALA A 28 12.40 4.27 -8.13
C ALA A 28 11.64 4.35 -9.46
N GLY A 29 10.41 3.84 -9.53
CA GLY A 29 9.55 3.92 -10.72
C GLY A 29 9.28 5.35 -11.18
N VAL A 30 9.14 6.30 -10.24
CA VAL A 30 8.98 7.73 -10.55
C VAL A 30 10.28 8.35 -11.10
N ILE A 31 11.44 8.01 -10.53
CA ILE A 31 12.74 8.62 -10.90
C ILE A 31 13.29 8.04 -12.20
N PHE A 32 13.24 6.72 -12.35
CA PHE A 32 13.91 5.99 -13.45
C PHE A 32 12.94 5.47 -14.52
N GLY A 33 11.62 5.57 -14.30
CA GLY A 33 10.59 5.01 -15.18
C GLY A 33 10.34 3.52 -14.91
N ALA A 34 9.08 3.09 -15.05
CA ALA A 34 8.65 1.72 -14.74
C ALA A 34 9.34 0.65 -15.61
N ASP A 35 9.63 0.97 -16.86
CA ASP A 35 10.24 0.03 -17.84
C ASP A 35 11.66 -0.39 -17.46
N ASN A 36 12.35 0.40 -16.65
CA ASN A 36 13.75 0.17 -16.25
C ASN A 36 13.87 -0.61 -14.93
N ILE A 37 12.75 -0.96 -14.27
CA ILE A 37 12.74 -1.52 -12.92
C ILE A 37 11.76 -2.68 -12.82
N SER A 38 12.06 -3.76 -13.54
CA SER A 38 11.18 -4.94 -13.75
C SER A 38 10.61 -5.56 -12.46
N PHE A 39 11.33 -5.55 -11.33
CA PHE A 39 10.84 -6.11 -10.06
C PHE A 39 9.74 -5.24 -9.42
N PHE A 40 9.82 -3.91 -9.55
CA PHE A 40 8.90 -2.96 -8.92
C PHE A 40 7.83 -2.43 -9.89
N ALA A 41 7.96 -2.70 -11.19
CA ALA A 41 7.02 -2.29 -12.23
C ALA A 41 5.58 -2.71 -11.89
N GLY A 42 5.35 -4.00 -11.61
CA GLY A 42 4.00 -4.49 -11.30
C GLY A 42 3.39 -3.90 -10.01
N VAL A 43 4.21 -3.58 -9.01
CA VAL A 43 3.73 -2.94 -7.77
C VAL A 43 3.29 -1.50 -8.04
N THR A 44 4.08 -0.78 -8.83
CA THR A 44 3.80 0.60 -9.21
C THR A 44 2.55 0.69 -10.08
N ASP A 45 2.41 -0.21 -11.06
CA ASP A 45 1.23 -0.30 -11.93
C ASP A 45 -0.05 -0.60 -11.15
N ASN A 46 0.00 -1.53 -10.19
CA ASN A 46 -1.14 -1.85 -9.34
C ASN A 46 -1.58 -0.63 -8.49
N LEU A 47 -0.64 0.16 -8.00
CA LEU A 47 -0.95 1.39 -7.26
C LEU A 47 -1.53 2.48 -8.16
N ILE A 48 -0.96 2.68 -9.35
CA ILE A 48 -1.49 3.63 -10.34
C ILE A 48 -2.91 3.21 -10.77
N ALA A 49 -3.16 1.92 -10.98
CA ALA A 49 -4.47 1.40 -11.31
C ALA A 49 -5.51 1.67 -10.20
N LEU A 50 -5.14 1.47 -8.93
CA LEU A 50 -6.00 1.82 -7.79
C LEU A 50 -6.29 3.34 -7.72
N LEU A 51 -5.27 4.17 -7.94
CA LEU A 51 -5.43 5.62 -7.97
C LEU A 51 -6.35 6.05 -9.12
N ASN A 52 -6.22 5.44 -10.29
CA ASN A 52 -7.09 5.69 -11.43
C ASN A 52 -8.54 5.25 -11.16
N GLN A 53 -8.76 4.13 -10.47
CA GLN A 53 -10.09 3.72 -10.04
C GLN A 53 -10.72 4.73 -9.06
N PHE A 54 -9.93 5.34 -8.18
CA PHE A 54 -10.43 6.41 -7.32
C PHE A 54 -10.68 7.71 -8.10
N GLY A 55 -9.81 8.06 -9.04
CA GLY A 55 -9.94 9.25 -9.89
C GLY A 55 -11.10 9.18 -10.86
N SER A 56 -11.39 8.02 -11.45
CA SER A 56 -12.51 7.82 -12.38
C SER A 56 -13.87 7.97 -11.70
N ASN A 57 -13.96 7.69 -10.40
CA ASN A 57 -15.15 7.91 -9.59
C ASN A 57 -15.29 9.38 -9.12
N GLY A 58 -14.35 10.26 -9.48
CA GLY A 58 -14.38 11.69 -9.17
C GLY A 58 -14.44 11.99 -7.68
N LEU A 59 -15.31 12.94 -7.29
CA LEU A 59 -15.48 13.36 -5.89
C LEU A 59 -15.89 12.22 -4.95
N ILE A 60 -16.65 11.24 -5.47
CA ILE A 60 -17.13 10.09 -4.68
C ILE A 60 -15.95 9.18 -4.29
N GLY A 61 -15.00 8.97 -5.20
CA GLY A 61 -13.77 8.23 -4.91
C GLY A 61 -12.93 8.89 -3.83
N PHE A 62 -12.85 10.23 -3.84
CA PHE A 62 -12.12 10.98 -2.83
C PHE A 62 -12.79 10.91 -1.45
N ILE A 63 -14.13 11.03 -1.39
CA ILE A 63 -14.89 10.87 -0.14
C ILE A 63 -14.71 9.45 0.42
N ALA A 64 -14.76 8.42 -0.42
CA ALA A 64 -14.52 7.04 0.00
C ALA A 64 -13.12 6.84 0.58
N LEU A 65 -12.08 7.39 -0.04
CA LEU A 65 -10.71 7.36 0.47
C LEU A 65 -10.60 8.05 1.84
N LEU A 66 -11.18 9.24 1.99
CA LEU A 66 -11.20 9.97 3.26
C LEU A 66 -11.90 9.18 4.37
N LEU A 67 -13.00 8.47 4.05
CA LEU A 67 -13.70 7.60 5.00
C LEU A 67 -12.83 6.41 5.43
N VAL A 68 -12.15 5.74 4.50
CA VAL A 68 -11.23 4.64 4.82
C VAL A 68 -10.09 5.12 5.73
N ILE A 69 -9.46 6.25 5.40
CA ILE A 69 -8.41 6.85 6.24
C ILE A 69 -8.95 7.22 7.62
N SER A 70 -10.16 7.80 7.69
CA SER A 70 -10.80 8.17 8.95
C SER A 70 -11.05 6.95 9.84
N VAL A 71 -11.58 5.87 9.29
CA VAL A 71 -11.82 4.61 10.02
C VAL A 71 -10.51 3.99 10.49
N PHE A 72 -9.48 3.95 9.63
CA PHE A 72 -8.18 3.38 9.97
C PHE A 72 -7.48 4.19 11.07
N LYS A 73 -7.51 5.53 10.99
CA LYS A 73 -6.98 6.42 12.03
C LYS A 73 -7.72 6.28 13.35
N ARG A 74 -9.05 6.09 13.31
CA ARG A 74 -9.87 5.94 14.53
C ARG A 74 -9.57 4.63 15.27
N GLY A 75 -9.18 3.58 14.56
CA GLY A 75 -8.72 2.32 15.17
C GLY A 75 -7.30 2.36 15.75
N SER A 76 -6.49 3.36 15.39
CA SER A 76 -5.11 3.52 15.87
C SER A 76 -4.98 4.41 17.12
N ALA A 77 -6.09 5.01 17.59
CA ALA A 77 -6.14 5.88 18.77
C ALA A 77 -6.70 5.18 20.03
N ALA A 78 -6.79 3.85 20.02
CA ALA A 78 -7.25 3.02 21.12
C ALA A 78 -6.15 2.06 21.58
#